data_AF-A0A971IWG4-F1
#
_entry.id   AF-A0A971IWG4-F1
#
_cell.length_a   1.000
_cell.length_b   1.000
_cell.length_c   1.000
_cell.angle_alpha   90.00
_cell.angle_beta   90.00
_cell.angle_gamma   90.00
#
_symmetry.space_group_name_H-M   'P 1'
#
loop_
_entity.id
_entity.type
_entity.pdbx_description
1 polymer ?
#
loop_
_entity_poly.entity_id
_entity_poly.type
_entity_poly.pdbx_seq_one_letter_code
_entity_poly.pdbx_strand_id
1 'polypeptide(L)'
;MKPNGDGTEAIGDCPLCGKGNHLYVKMLNGLWICQHCGKSGNLYSFIEMLLPSFQKSFSGTPEILLSKNRHLQPETLRSAGIGYNPQTGEYIIPAYKPDGKLQTIYTCKLINGKLSKPFCLKGFPTYLYGLEKLNADKVYLCEGIWDMLAMRELGLCAIAVPGANTFKTEWRKYFTGKSVYIVYDNDEAGRNGIKKVVGLLRNVAFEIKHIKWPAGKPSGYDVRDLYIQNGTDALGVLRCYLFDVKIEQADTKQAKNFKDSIHAILFSITQDKNLSSDERNQKCGEAVREWLQTVGTFYHTPDNDFTSAMFFNSTLKVLFLIQNDNFLSWLSDTLRVNRASKLFSFILKDIENEALSGRAKEINVSLFWAKKDGKIYLSCGQNKIVRISCNAIETVDNGTDGILFTPFTCLREWSCTAPVDPFSTLHLFRNLSTISPHARTLLKLWFISCPTDPQHKPVLVIIGPVGSGKTCIIRNILHLFGML
;
A
#
# COMPACT_ATOMS: atom_id res chain seq x y z
N MET A 1 -20.65 8.48 -31.84
CA MET A 1 -19.55 8.56 -32.82
C MET A 1 -19.74 7.46 -33.84
N LYS A 2 -19.30 7.65 -35.08
CA LYS A 2 -19.38 6.62 -36.13
C LYS A 2 -17.99 6.00 -36.32
N PRO A 3 -17.86 4.67 -36.34
CA PRO A 3 -16.59 4.04 -36.70
C PRO A 3 -16.23 4.39 -38.16
N ASN A 4 -14.93 4.52 -38.43
CA ASN A 4 -14.38 4.62 -39.77
C ASN A 4 -14.49 3.26 -40.49
N GLY A 5 -14.17 3.24 -41.80
CA GLY A 5 -14.37 2.07 -42.66
C GLY A 5 -13.64 0.79 -42.23
N ASP A 6 -12.54 0.91 -41.47
CA ASP A 6 -11.77 -0.23 -40.94
C ASP A 6 -12.05 -0.53 -39.45
N GLY A 7 -12.93 0.25 -38.79
CA GLY A 7 -13.33 0.07 -37.39
C GLY A 7 -12.24 0.42 -36.36
N THR A 8 -11.09 0.96 -36.78
CA THR A 8 -9.97 1.26 -35.88
C THR A 8 -10.13 2.61 -35.17
N GLU A 9 -10.88 3.53 -35.76
CA GLU A 9 -11.13 4.87 -35.23
C GLU A 9 -12.62 5.23 -35.25
N ALA A 10 -13.04 6.04 -34.28
CA ALA A 10 -14.35 6.67 -34.28
C ALA A 10 -14.21 8.16 -34.63
N ILE A 11 -15.11 8.64 -35.49
CA ILE A 11 -15.23 10.06 -35.81
C ILE A 11 -16.54 10.59 -35.23
N GLY A 12 -16.50 11.80 -34.66
CA GLY A 12 -17.69 12.47 -34.18
C GLY A 12 -17.49 13.94 -33.90
N ASP A 13 -18.47 14.51 -33.23
CA ASP A 13 -18.51 15.93 -32.92
C ASP A 13 -17.63 16.22 -31.70
N CYS A 14 -16.85 17.30 -31.77
CA CYS A 14 -15.98 17.67 -30.68
C CYS A 14 -16.76 18.40 -29.57
N PRO A 15 -16.85 17.87 -28.34
CA PRO A 15 -17.58 18.50 -27.25
C PRO A 15 -16.89 19.77 -26.73
N LEU A 16 -15.63 20.01 -27.10
CA LEU A 16 -14.86 21.19 -26.65
C LEU A 16 -15.03 22.41 -27.56
N CYS A 17 -15.12 22.23 -28.88
CA CYS A 17 -15.29 23.33 -29.83
C CYS A 17 -16.62 23.30 -30.59
N GLY A 18 -17.46 22.29 -30.36
CA GLY A 18 -18.77 22.13 -30.99
C GLY A 18 -18.73 21.78 -32.48
N LYS A 19 -17.54 21.61 -33.08
CA LYS A 19 -17.41 21.31 -34.50
C LYS A 19 -17.69 19.84 -34.78
N GLY A 20 -18.61 19.61 -35.71
CA GLY A 20 -19.05 18.26 -36.06
C GLY A 20 -18.01 17.48 -36.85
N ASN A 21 -17.94 16.17 -36.67
CA ASN A 21 -17.06 15.24 -37.39
C ASN A 21 -15.54 15.56 -37.39
N HIS A 22 -15.03 16.28 -36.40
CA HIS A 22 -13.59 16.60 -36.30
C HIS A 22 -12.89 15.95 -35.09
N LEU A 23 -13.62 15.20 -34.25
CA LEU A 23 -13.07 14.45 -33.13
C LEU A 23 -12.80 13.00 -33.56
N TYR A 24 -11.52 12.63 -33.59
CA TYR A 24 -11.05 11.29 -33.91
C TYR A 24 -10.62 10.58 -32.63
N VAL A 25 -11.07 9.34 -32.43
CA VAL A 25 -10.78 8.52 -31.25
C VAL A 25 -10.33 7.13 -31.69
N LYS A 26 -9.14 6.71 -31.27
CA LYS A 26 -8.64 5.36 -31.52
C LYS A 26 -9.35 4.36 -30.61
N MET A 27 -10.02 3.37 -31.19
CA MET A 27 -10.82 2.39 -30.44
C MET A 27 -9.97 1.50 -29.53
N LEU A 28 -8.70 1.26 -29.91
CA LEU A 28 -7.80 0.36 -29.18
C LEU A 28 -7.41 0.90 -27.80
N ASN A 29 -7.09 2.19 -27.70
CA ASN A 29 -6.46 2.77 -26.51
C ASN A 29 -7.09 4.09 -26.04
N GLY A 30 -8.12 4.58 -26.72
CA GLY A 30 -8.82 5.81 -26.37
C GLY A 30 -8.00 7.09 -26.57
N LEU A 31 -6.89 7.03 -27.31
CA LEU A 31 -6.21 8.25 -27.75
C LEU A 31 -7.13 9.03 -28.68
N TRP A 32 -7.20 10.34 -28.49
CA TRP A 32 -8.10 11.18 -29.25
C TRP A 32 -7.44 12.48 -29.67
N ILE A 33 -7.92 13.05 -30.77
CA ILE A 33 -7.54 14.36 -31.27
C ILE A 33 -8.73 15.03 -31.96
N CYS A 34 -8.93 16.30 -31.69
CA CYS A 34 -9.79 17.15 -32.49
C CYS A 34 -8.95 17.86 -33.56
N GLN A 35 -9.13 17.53 -34.83
CA GLN A 35 -8.37 18.17 -35.91
C GLN A 35 -8.74 19.64 -36.14
N HIS A 36 -9.89 20.09 -35.63
CA HIS A 36 -10.28 21.50 -35.73
C HIS A 36 -9.64 22.38 -34.66
N CYS A 37 -9.66 21.97 -33.38
CA CYS A 37 -9.14 22.80 -32.27
C CYS A 37 -7.76 22.36 -31.77
N GLY A 38 -7.17 21.32 -32.36
CA GLY A 38 -5.83 20.82 -32.03
C GLY A 38 -5.72 20.09 -30.69
N LYS A 39 -6.75 20.11 -29.83
CA LYS A 39 -6.74 19.42 -28.54
C LYS A 39 -6.69 17.91 -28.73
N SER A 40 -5.86 17.24 -27.94
CA SER A 40 -5.67 15.79 -27.97
C SER A 40 -5.42 15.24 -26.57
N GLY A 41 -5.50 13.92 -26.43
CA GLY A 41 -5.18 13.27 -25.16
C GLY A 41 -5.39 11.77 -25.16
N ASN A 42 -5.50 11.20 -23.97
CA ASN A 42 -5.64 9.78 -23.72
C ASN A 42 -7.07 9.43 -23.25
N LEU A 43 -7.30 8.15 -22.93
CA LEU A 43 -8.60 7.68 -22.47
C LEU A 43 -9.11 8.42 -21.22
N TYR A 44 -8.24 8.80 -20.28
CA TYR A 44 -8.66 9.53 -19.08
C TYR A 44 -9.16 10.92 -19.44
N SER A 45 -8.35 11.69 -20.19
CA SER A 45 -8.75 13.04 -20.60
C SER A 45 -9.93 13.02 -21.57
N PHE A 46 -10.12 11.93 -22.32
CA PHE A 46 -11.30 11.72 -23.15
C PHE A 46 -12.57 11.66 -22.30
N ILE A 47 -12.56 10.84 -21.24
CA ILE A 47 -13.75 10.76 -20.40
C ILE A 47 -13.94 12.02 -19.56
N GLU A 48 -12.87 12.63 -19.03
CA GLU A 48 -12.96 13.92 -18.33
C GLU A 48 -13.62 14.99 -19.20
N MET A 49 -13.32 15.00 -20.49
CA MET A 49 -13.96 15.88 -21.47
C MET A 49 -15.46 15.58 -21.65
N LEU A 50 -15.91 14.33 -21.51
CA LEU A 50 -17.30 13.92 -21.69
C LEU A 50 -18.13 14.02 -20.40
N LEU A 51 -17.50 13.92 -19.21
CA LEU A 51 -18.17 13.92 -17.91
C LEU A 51 -19.17 15.08 -17.73
N PRO A 52 -18.85 16.34 -18.06
CA PRO A 52 -19.80 17.45 -17.91
C PRO A 52 -21.08 17.26 -18.73
N SER A 53 -20.98 16.65 -19.92
CA SER A 53 -22.14 16.33 -20.75
C SER A 53 -23.02 15.28 -20.09
N PHE A 54 -22.41 14.21 -19.58
CA PHE A 54 -23.15 13.17 -18.84
C PHE A 54 -23.79 13.71 -17.56
N GLN A 55 -23.10 14.56 -16.81
CA GLN A 55 -23.64 15.21 -15.62
C GLN A 55 -24.82 16.13 -15.95
N LYS A 56 -24.74 16.88 -17.06
CA LYS A 56 -25.88 17.67 -17.55
C LYS A 56 -27.07 16.79 -17.95
N SER A 57 -26.81 15.65 -18.57
CA SER A 57 -27.84 14.65 -18.93
C SER A 57 -28.41 13.89 -17.73
N PHE A 58 -27.80 13.98 -16.56
CA PHE A 58 -28.35 13.47 -15.30
C PHE A 58 -29.30 14.51 -14.68
N SER A 59 -30.41 14.78 -15.38
CA SER A 59 -31.46 15.70 -14.92
C SER A 59 -32.84 15.20 -15.34
N GLY A 60 -33.87 15.49 -14.55
CA GLY A 60 -35.23 15.02 -14.81
C GLY A 60 -35.38 13.52 -14.60
N THR A 61 -35.86 12.79 -15.60
CA THR A 61 -36.24 11.36 -15.47
C THR A 61 -35.10 10.46 -14.95
N PRO A 62 -33.87 10.48 -15.49
CA PRO A 62 -32.79 9.61 -15.01
C PRO A 62 -32.43 9.82 -13.54
N GLU A 63 -32.45 11.07 -13.08
CA GLU A 63 -32.19 11.44 -11.69
C GLU A 63 -33.31 10.95 -10.77
N ILE A 64 -34.57 11.22 -11.12
CA ILE A 64 -35.75 10.78 -10.35
C ILE A 64 -35.76 9.25 -10.24
N LEU A 65 -35.48 8.53 -11.34
CA LEU A 65 -35.44 7.08 -11.34
C LEU A 65 -34.32 6.54 -10.45
N LEU A 66 -33.11 7.10 -10.53
CA LEU A 66 -32.00 6.64 -9.69
C LEU A 66 -32.24 6.95 -8.21
N SER A 67 -32.71 8.16 -7.90
CA SER A 67 -33.08 8.60 -6.56
C SER A 67 -34.13 7.68 -5.94
N LYS A 68 -35.24 7.41 -6.65
CA LYS A 68 -36.27 6.49 -6.18
C LYS A 68 -35.76 5.06 -6.00
N ASN A 69 -34.94 4.58 -6.94
CA ASN A 69 -34.45 3.21 -6.91
C ASN A 69 -33.42 2.97 -5.80
N ARG A 70 -32.64 4.00 -5.42
CA ARG A 70 -31.61 3.94 -4.39
C ARG A 70 -32.06 4.54 -3.06
N HIS A 71 -33.23 5.17 -2.99
CA HIS A 71 -33.72 5.88 -1.80
C HIS A 71 -32.73 6.92 -1.27
N LEU A 72 -32.10 7.66 -2.19
CA LEU A 72 -31.15 8.73 -1.90
C LEU A 72 -31.67 10.06 -2.44
N GLN A 73 -31.32 11.16 -1.78
CA GLN A 73 -31.67 12.51 -2.21
C GLN A 73 -31.00 12.85 -3.55
N PRO A 74 -31.72 13.51 -4.49
CA PRO A 74 -31.14 13.97 -5.74
C PRO A 74 -29.87 14.83 -5.54
N GLU A 75 -29.86 15.66 -4.50
CA GLU A 75 -28.71 16.50 -4.15
C GLU A 75 -27.45 15.67 -3.84
N THR A 76 -27.61 14.55 -3.12
CA THR A 76 -26.51 13.62 -2.82
C THR A 76 -25.93 13.03 -4.10
N LEU A 77 -26.80 12.60 -5.03
CA LEU A 77 -26.40 12.03 -6.30
C LEU A 77 -25.67 13.05 -7.19
N ARG A 78 -26.14 14.31 -7.21
CA ARG A 78 -25.46 15.42 -7.91
C ARG A 78 -24.10 15.74 -7.27
N SER A 79 -24.04 15.85 -5.95
CA SER A 79 -22.80 16.14 -5.21
C SER A 79 -21.73 15.03 -5.34
N ALA A 80 -22.17 13.83 -5.70
CA ALA A 80 -21.35 12.67 -6.01
C ALA A 80 -20.80 12.68 -7.46
N GLY A 81 -21.20 13.67 -8.27
CA GLY A 81 -20.73 13.87 -9.63
C GLY A 81 -21.31 12.86 -10.64
N ILE A 82 -22.45 12.23 -10.32
CA ILE A 82 -23.07 11.22 -11.17
C ILE A 82 -23.55 11.85 -12.48
N GLY A 83 -23.26 11.16 -13.59
CA GLY A 83 -23.76 11.48 -14.92
C GLY A 83 -24.68 10.39 -15.47
N TYR A 84 -25.30 10.68 -16.61
CA TYR A 84 -26.13 9.74 -17.36
C TYR A 84 -25.77 9.80 -18.84
N ASN A 85 -25.56 8.63 -19.43
CA ASN A 85 -25.37 8.49 -20.87
C ASN A 85 -26.72 8.14 -21.54
N PRO A 86 -27.37 9.08 -22.23
CA PRO A 86 -28.68 8.85 -22.85
C PRO A 86 -28.61 7.85 -24.02
N GLN A 87 -27.43 7.61 -24.59
CA GLN A 87 -27.28 6.68 -25.72
C GLN A 87 -27.24 5.22 -25.26
N THR A 88 -26.63 4.95 -24.10
CA THR A 88 -26.47 3.59 -23.57
C THR A 88 -27.43 3.28 -22.42
N GLY A 89 -28.06 4.31 -21.85
CA GLY A 89 -28.90 4.19 -20.65
C GLY A 89 -28.10 3.93 -19.37
N GLU A 90 -26.80 4.21 -19.37
CA GLU A 90 -25.90 3.96 -18.24
C GLU A 90 -25.71 5.21 -17.38
N TYR A 91 -25.77 5.03 -16.07
CA TYR A 91 -25.27 5.99 -15.10
C TYR A 91 -23.75 5.91 -15.03
N ILE A 92 -23.10 7.07 -15.00
CA ILE A 92 -21.65 7.25 -15.00
C ILE A 92 -21.24 7.79 -13.62
N ILE A 93 -20.40 7.06 -12.89
CA ILE A 93 -20.05 7.37 -11.50
C ILE A 93 -18.52 7.53 -11.42
N PRO A 94 -18.00 8.77 -11.48
CA PRO A 94 -16.57 9.02 -11.53
C PRO A 94 -15.91 8.91 -10.14
N ALA A 95 -14.77 8.23 -10.05
CA ALA A 95 -14.00 8.09 -8.83
C ALA A 95 -12.63 8.76 -8.96
N TYR A 96 -12.25 9.52 -7.93
CA TYR A 96 -11.09 10.39 -7.97
C TYR A 96 -10.01 9.97 -6.97
N LYS A 97 -8.77 10.37 -7.25
CA LYS A 97 -7.66 10.34 -6.29
C LYS A 97 -7.82 11.46 -5.25
N PRO A 98 -7.06 11.40 -4.14
CA PRO A 98 -7.01 12.50 -3.17
C PRO A 98 -6.63 13.87 -3.77
N ASP A 99 -5.87 13.90 -4.87
CA ASP A 99 -5.50 15.13 -5.58
C ASP A 99 -6.59 15.63 -6.55
N GLY A 100 -7.75 14.99 -6.58
CA GLY A 100 -8.88 15.34 -7.45
C GLY A 100 -8.78 14.81 -8.88
N LYS A 101 -7.71 14.10 -9.26
CA LYS A 101 -7.59 13.54 -10.61
C LYS A 101 -8.48 12.30 -10.78
N LEU A 102 -9.12 12.17 -11.94
CA LEU A 102 -9.93 11.00 -12.27
C LEU A 102 -9.06 9.74 -12.26
N GLN A 103 -9.55 8.69 -11.58
CA GLN A 103 -8.83 7.42 -11.49
C GLN A 103 -9.61 6.25 -12.08
N THR A 104 -10.93 6.24 -11.92
CA THR A 104 -11.79 5.23 -12.54
C THR A 104 -13.21 5.73 -12.69
N ILE A 105 -14.01 4.97 -13.41
CA ILE A 105 -15.42 5.24 -13.64
C ILE A 105 -16.18 3.95 -13.43
N TYR A 106 -17.21 4.02 -12.60
CA TYR A 106 -18.18 2.95 -12.48
C TYR A 106 -19.38 3.24 -13.37
N THR A 107 -19.89 2.21 -14.03
CA THR A 107 -21.13 2.27 -14.78
C THR A 107 -22.15 1.29 -14.24
N CYS A 108 -23.41 1.68 -14.27
CA CYS A 108 -24.55 0.80 -13.99
C CYS A 108 -25.76 1.25 -14.81
N LYS A 109 -26.74 0.38 -14.99
CA LYS A 109 -27.97 0.72 -15.73
C LYS A 109 -29.18 0.03 -15.13
N LEU A 110 -30.36 0.57 -15.42
CA LEU A 110 -31.61 -0.08 -15.06
C LEU A 110 -31.91 -1.19 -16.08
N ILE A 111 -32.14 -2.40 -15.57
CA ILE A 111 -32.54 -3.59 -16.35
C ILE A 111 -33.83 -4.09 -15.71
N ASN A 112 -34.94 -4.03 -16.46
CA ASN A 112 -36.27 -4.41 -15.97
C ASN A 112 -36.63 -3.75 -14.62
N GLY A 113 -36.34 -2.44 -14.49
CA GLY A 113 -36.60 -1.67 -13.26
C GLY A 113 -35.62 -1.90 -12.11
N LYS A 114 -34.70 -2.86 -12.22
CA LYS A 114 -33.66 -3.12 -11.22
C LYS A 114 -32.32 -2.53 -11.66
N LEU A 115 -31.67 -1.78 -10.76
CA LEU A 115 -30.34 -1.24 -11.06
C LEU A 115 -29.30 -2.36 -11.01
N SER A 116 -28.48 -2.45 -12.07
CA SER A 116 -27.34 -3.37 -12.09
C SER A 116 -26.30 -2.96 -11.05
N LYS A 117 -25.47 -3.91 -10.61
CA LYS A 117 -24.31 -3.57 -9.77
C LYS A 117 -23.37 -2.62 -10.54
N PRO A 118 -22.78 -1.61 -9.88
CA PRO A 118 -21.75 -0.78 -10.51
C PRO A 118 -20.51 -1.60 -10.86
N PHE A 119 -20.03 -1.47 -12.09
CA PHE A 119 -18.80 -2.12 -12.57
C PHE A 119 -17.86 -1.08 -13.15
N CYS A 120 -16.54 -1.32 -13.07
CA CYS A 120 -15.57 -0.43 -13.70
C CYS A 120 -15.75 -0.45 -15.22
N LEU A 121 -15.73 0.75 -15.82
CA LEU A 121 -15.70 0.92 -17.25
C LEU A 121 -14.45 0.22 -17.82
N LYS A 122 -14.63 -0.52 -18.93
CA LYS A 122 -13.55 -1.26 -19.57
C LYS A 122 -12.38 -0.31 -19.89
N GLY A 123 -11.17 -0.71 -19.53
CA GLY A 123 -9.95 0.10 -19.68
C GLY A 123 -9.57 0.92 -18.44
N PHE A 124 -10.45 1.00 -17.42
CA PHE A 124 -10.14 1.63 -16.14
C PHE A 124 -9.90 0.61 -15.02
N PRO A 125 -9.00 0.90 -14.07
CA PRO A 125 -8.72 -0.01 -12.96
C PRO A 125 -9.80 0.09 -11.87
N THR A 126 -9.97 -0.96 -11.08
CA THR A 126 -10.76 -0.90 -9.83
C THR A 126 -10.09 0.01 -8.81
N TYR A 127 -10.88 0.84 -8.11
CA TYR A 127 -10.38 1.86 -7.18
C TYR A 127 -11.39 2.25 -6.08
N LEU A 128 -10.94 2.68 -4.91
CA LEU A 128 -11.86 3.16 -3.86
C LEU A 128 -12.68 4.36 -4.35
N TYR A 129 -13.96 4.40 -4.00
CA TYR A 129 -14.84 5.50 -4.34
C TYR A 129 -14.97 6.48 -3.16
N GLY A 130 -14.87 7.77 -3.44
CA GLY A 130 -15.00 8.84 -2.45
C GLY A 130 -13.71 9.26 -1.74
N LEU A 131 -12.54 8.78 -2.18
CA LEU A 131 -11.24 9.09 -1.56
C LEU A 131 -10.89 10.58 -1.60
N GLU A 132 -11.33 11.31 -2.62
CA GLU A 132 -11.13 12.75 -2.75
C GLU A 132 -11.82 13.57 -1.64
N LYS A 133 -12.80 12.98 -0.96
CA LYS A 133 -13.49 13.57 0.20
C LYS A 133 -13.07 12.94 1.53
N LEU A 134 -11.95 12.23 1.58
CA LEU A 134 -11.41 11.62 2.80
C LEU A 134 -10.68 12.67 3.67
N ASN A 135 -11.43 13.44 4.45
CA ASN A 135 -10.91 14.59 5.21
C ASN A 135 -11.11 14.48 6.74
N ALA A 136 -11.39 13.28 7.26
CA ALA A 136 -11.61 13.05 8.69
C ALA A 136 -10.69 11.95 9.25
N ASP A 137 -10.49 11.97 10.58
CA ASP A 137 -9.78 10.92 11.31
C ASP A 137 -10.65 9.68 11.49
N LYS A 138 -11.97 9.84 11.60
CA LYS A 138 -12.94 8.75 11.63
C LYS A 138 -13.53 8.53 10.24
N VAL A 139 -13.42 7.31 9.73
CA VAL A 139 -13.81 6.95 8.36
C VAL A 139 -14.67 5.71 8.37
N TYR A 140 -15.80 5.77 7.67
CA TYR A 140 -16.65 4.61 7.42
C TYR A 140 -16.31 3.98 6.06
N LEU A 141 -16.00 2.69 6.07
CA LEU A 141 -15.66 1.94 4.87
C LEU A 141 -16.81 0.99 4.52
N CYS A 142 -17.52 1.31 3.45
CA CYS A 142 -18.72 0.59 3.00
C CYS A 142 -18.38 -0.41 1.89
N GLU A 143 -19.20 -1.45 1.75
CA GLU A 143 -19.04 -2.45 0.69
C GLU A 143 -19.38 -1.91 -0.70
N GLY A 144 -20.36 -1.01 -0.78
CA GLY A 144 -20.87 -0.46 -2.03
C GLY A 144 -20.95 1.07 -2.06
N ILE A 145 -20.98 1.61 -3.29
CA ILE A 145 -21.10 3.05 -3.56
C ILE A 145 -22.40 3.62 -2.97
N TRP A 146 -23.50 2.90 -3.12
CA TRP A 146 -24.82 3.36 -2.67
C TRP A 146 -24.92 3.44 -1.15
N ASP A 147 -24.29 2.50 -0.45
CA ASP A 147 -24.22 2.42 1.00
C ASP A 147 -23.42 3.59 1.56
N MET A 148 -22.28 3.87 0.92
CA MET A 148 -21.46 5.03 1.23
C MET A 148 -22.22 6.34 1.05
N LEU A 149 -22.99 6.50 -0.03
CA LEU A 149 -23.80 7.70 -0.24
C LEU A 149 -24.90 7.84 0.82
N ALA A 150 -25.54 6.75 1.24
CA ALA A 150 -26.49 6.78 2.37
C ALA A 150 -25.80 7.24 3.67
N MET A 151 -24.57 6.79 3.93
CA MET A 151 -23.80 7.25 5.09
C MET A 151 -23.41 8.73 4.99
N ARG A 152 -23.19 9.26 3.78
CA ARG A 152 -22.94 10.70 3.58
C ARG A 152 -24.18 11.56 3.85
N GLU A 153 -25.39 11.07 3.58
CA GLU A 153 -26.64 11.75 3.97
C GLU A 153 -26.80 11.85 5.48
N LEU A 154 -26.16 10.95 6.24
CA LEU A 154 -26.05 11.04 7.71
C LEU A 154 -24.91 11.97 8.18
N GLY A 155 -24.26 12.70 7.27
CA GLY A 155 -23.16 13.61 7.59
C GLY A 155 -21.84 12.94 7.93
N LEU A 156 -21.66 11.67 7.57
CA LEU A 156 -20.46 10.89 7.91
C LEU A 156 -19.40 10.93 6.80
N CYS A 157 -18.13 10.94 7.19
CA CYS A 157 -17.02 10.72 6.25
C CYS A 157 -16.98 9.24 5.86
N ALA A 158 -17.52 8.92 4.69
CA ALA A 158 -17.62 7.56 4.19
C ALA A 158 -16.95 7.40 2.81
N ILE A 159 -16.38 6.22 2.59
CA ILE A 159 -15.82 5.75 1.32
C ILE A 159 -16.26 4.31 1.03
N ALA A 160 -16.24 3.90 -0.24
CA ALA A 160 -16.68 2.57 -0.65
C ALA A 160 -15.57 1.77 -1.31
N VAL A 161 -15.56 0.46 -1.06
CA VAL A 161 -14.85 -0.48 -1.93
C VAL A 161 -15.66 -0.78 -3.19
N PRO A 162 -15.02 -1.29 -4.27
CA PRO A 162 -15.72 -1.74 -5.47
C PRO A 162 -16.49 -3.06 -5.29
N GLY A 163 -16.43 -3.66 -4.10
CA GLY A 163 -17.02 -4.94 -3.73
C GLY A 163 -16.27 -5.57 -2.55
N ALA A 164 -16.95 -6.44 -1.79
CA ALA A 164 -16.50 -6.96 -0.49
C ALA A 164 -15.04 -7.44 -0.47
N ASN A 165 -14.61 -8.15 -1.51
CA ASN A 165 -13.31 -8.79 -1.59
C ASN A 165 -12.25 -7.98 -2.37
N THR A 166 -12.57 -6.76 -2.81
CA THR A 166 -11.73 -6.01 -3.76
C THR A 166 -10.70 -5.09 -3.09
N PHE A 167 -10.72 -4.94 -1.75
CA PHE A 167 -9.75 -4.09 -1.05
C PHE A 167 -8.30 -4.54 -1.31
N LYS A 168 -7.47 -3.61 -1.81
CA LYS A 168 -6.06 -3.84 -2.19
C LYS A 168 -5.09 -3.36 -1.13
N THR A 169 -3.95 -4.03 -0.99
CA THR A 169 -2.88 -3.67 -0.03
C THR A 169 -2.39 -2.24 -0.23
N GLU A 170 -2.23 -1.78 -1.47
CA GLU A 170 -1.77 -0.41 -1.79
C GLU A 170 -2.70 0.71 -1.25
N TRP A 171 -3.96 0.40 -0.96
CA TRP A 171 -4.93 1.35 -0.43
C TRP A 171 -4.79 1.56 1.08
N ARG A 172 -4.06 0.68 1.80
CA ARG A 172 -3.83 0.78 3.25
C ARG A 172 -3.30 2.15 3.67
N LYS A 173 -2.46 2.77 2.84
CA LYS A 173 -1.79 4.04 3.11
C LYS A 173 -2.77 5.19 3.38
N TYR A 174 -3.98 5.14 2.81
CA TYR A 174 -5.00 6.16 2.99
C TYR A 174 -5.67 6.10 4.38
N PHE A 175 -5.48 4.99 5.10
CA PHE A 175 -6.09 4.73 6.40
C PHE A 175 -5.08 4.78 7.56
N THR A 176 -3.83 5.14 7.29
CA THR A 176 -2.78 5.23 8.30
C THR A 176 -3.17 6.21 9.40
N GLY A 177 -3.20 5.74 10.65
CA GLY A 177 -3.56 6.55 11.82
C GLY A 177 -5.04 6.93 11.92
N LYS A 178 -5.90 6.45 11.03
CA LYS A 178 -7.35 6.73 11.06
C LYS A 178 -8.10 5.70 11.89
N SER A 179 -9.25 6.10 12.43
CA SER A 179 -10.22 5.20 13.06
C SER A 179 -11.18 4.71 11.99
N VAL A 180 -11.10 3.42 11.63
CA VAL A 180 -11.79 2.85 10.47
C VAL A 180 -12.96 1.97 10.91
N TYR A 181 -14.15 2.30 10.41
CA TYR A 181 -15.41 1.70 10.79
C TYR A 181 -15.95 0.95 9.57
N ILE A 182 -15.78 -0.37 9.55
CA ILE A 182 -16.11 -1.22 8.39
C ILE A 182 -17.60 -1.61 8.47
N VAL A 183 -18.38 -1.20 7.48
CA VAL A 183 -19.84 -1.39 7.44
C VAL A 183 -20.20 -2.11 6.15
N TYR A 184 -20.05 -3.43 6.14
CA TYR A 184 -20.35 -4.30 4.99
C TYR A 184 -21.69 -5.02 5.16
N ASP A 185 -22.17 -5.62 4.07
CA ASP A 185 -23.50 -6.21 3.98
C ASP A 185 -23.64 -7.43 4.92
N ASN A 186 -24.87 -7.70 5.35
CA ASN A 186 -25.20 -8.84 6.21
C ASN A 186 -25.24 -10.17 5.43
N ASP A 187 -24.16 -10.53 4.77
CA ASP A 187 -24.04 -11.79 4.05
C ASP A 187 -22.64 -12.42 4.21
N GLU A 188 -22.42 -13.55 3.55
CA GLU A 188 -21.13 -14.25 3.63
C GLU A 188 -19.99 -13.47 2.96
N ALA A 189 -20.26 -12.77 1.85
CA ALA A 189 -19.28 -11.98 1.14
C ALA A 189 -18.82 -10.79 1.99
N GLY A 190 -19.77 -10.07 2.62
CA GLY A 190 -19.52 -8.98 3.54
C GLY A 190 -18.71 -9.42 4.75
N ARG A 191 -19.07 -10.54 5.40
CA ARG A 191 -18.29 -11.10 6.52
C ARG A 191 -16.86 -11.46 6.12
N ASN A 192 -16.65 -12.06 4.96
CA ASN A 192 -15.31 -12.40 4.47
C ASN A 192 -14.51 -11.15 4.07
N GLY A 193 -15.17 -10.17 3.47
CA GLY A 193 -14.61 -8.87 3.14
C GLY A 193 -14.13 -8.11 4.37
N ILE A 194 -14.93 -8.09 5.46
CA ILE A 194 -14.54 -7.52 6.75
C ILE A 194 -13.25 -8.19 7.26
N LYS A 195 -13.20 -9.53 7.31
CA LYS A 195 -12.00 -10.25 7.78
C LYS A 195 -10.75 -9.86 6.99
N LYS A 196 -10.86 -9.79 5.65
CA LYS A 196 -9.77 -9.37 4.76
C LYS A 196 -9.30 -7.95 5.06
N VAL A 197 -10.22 -7.00 5.13
CA VAL A 197 -9.90 -5.58 5.36
C VAL A 197 -9.30 -5.38 6.75
N VAL A 198 -9.87 -6.00 7.78
CA VAL A 198 -9.31 -6.01 9.13
C VAL A 198 -7.86 -6.52 9.10
N GLY A 199 -7.58 -7.63 8.41
CA GLY A 199 -6.23 -8.17 8.26
C GLY A 199 -5.25 -7.19 7.60
N LEU A 200 -5.69 -6.44 6.58
CA LEU A 200 -4.85 -5.47 5.87
C LEU A 200 -4.64 -4.16 6.65
N LEU A 201 -5.63 -3.76 7.47
CA LEU A 201 -5.60 -2.48 8.17
C LEU A 201 -5.14 -2.58 9.63
N ARG A 202 -5.11 -3.76 10.25
CA ARG A 202 -4.83 -3.96 11.69
C ARG A 202 -3.52 -3.33 12.19
N ASN A 203 -2.54 -3.15 11.29
CA ASN A 203 -1.22 -2.59 11.60
C ASN A 203 -1.03 -1.17 11.05
N VAL A 204 -2.09 -0.52 10.57
CA VAL A 204 -2.05 0.75 9.85
C VAL A 204 -3.07 1.74 10.41
N ALA A 205 -4.30 1.29 10.61
CA ALA A 205 -5.35 2.07 11.26
C ALA A 205 -5.07 2.21 12.76
N PHE A 206 -5.49 3.34 13.34
CA PHE A 206 -5.42 3.59 14.78
C PHE A 206 -6.43 2.72 15.55
N GLU A 207 -7.65 2.64 15.02
CA GLU A 207 -8.76 1.87 15.56
C GLU A 207 -9.48 1.18 14.41
N ILE A 208 -9.95 -0.05 14.63
CA ILE A 208 -10.85 -0.72 13.68
C ILE A 208 -12.08 -1.22 14.42
N LYS A 209 -13.25 -0.73 13.99
CA LYS A 209 -14.55 -1.29 14.34
C LYS A 209 -15.18 -1.91 13.10
N HIS A 210 -15.98 -2.94 13.29
CA HIS A 210 -16.80 -3.47 12.20
C HIS A 210 -18.23 -3.67 12.66
N ILE A 211 -19.16 -3.61 11.72
CA ILE A 211 -20.56 -3.87 11.99
C ILE A 211 -20.79 -5.35 12.29
N LYS A 212 -21.61 -5.61 13.31
CA LYS A 212 -22.23 -6.92 13.53
C LYS A 212 -23.73 -6.72 13.58
N TRP A 213 -24.39 -7.11 12.51
CA TRP A 213 -25.83 -7.02 12.40
C TRP A 213 -26.50 -7.90 13.47
N PRO A 214 -27.57 -7.40 14.14
CA PRO A 214 -28.28 -8.17 15.15
C PRO A 214 -28.99 -9.38 14.53
N ALA A 215 -29.21 -10.41 15.36
CA ALA A 215 -29.98 -11.58 14.96
C ALA A 215 -31.38 -11.16 14.48
N GLY A 216 -31.83 -11.70 13.35
CA GLY A 216 -33.14 -11.38 12.74
C GLY A 216 -33.10 -10.43 11.56
N LYS A 217 -31.96 -9.79 11.24
CA LYS A 217 -31.80 -9.07 9.98
C LYS A 217 -31.63 -10.04 8.80
N PRO A 218 -32.27 -9.79 7.64
CA PRO A 218 -32.19 -10.68 6.48
C PRO A 218 -30.77 -10.75 5.90
N SER A 219 -30.48 -11.81 5.14
CA SER A 219 -29.23 -11.90 4.39
C SER A 219 -29.17 -10.80 3.33
N GLY A 220 -28.03 -10.12 3.21
CA GLY A 220 -27.83 -8.98 2.32
C GLY A 220 -28.37 -7.66 2.83
N TYR A 221 -28.81 -7.61 4.10
CA TYR A 221 -29.19 -6.35 4.76
C TYR A 221 -27.98 -5.41 4.85
N ASP A 222 -28.14 -4.18 4.36
CA ASP A 222 -27.05 -3.21 4.28
C ASP A 222 -27.36 -1.91 5.08
N VAL A 223 -26.42 -0.96 5.10
CA VAL A 223 -26.63 0.33 5.80
C VAL A 223 -27.69 1.20 5.11
N ARG A 224 -27.94 0.99 3.81
CA ARG A 224 -28.99 1.70 3.08
C ARG A 224 -30.36 1.19 3.50
N ASP A 225 -30.53 -0.10 3.74
CA ASP A 225 -31.75 -0.66 4.32
C ASP A 225 -31.99 -0.11 5.75
N LEU A 226 -30.92 0.03 6.53
CA LEU A 226 -30.98 0.67 7.85
C LEU A 226 -31.42 2.13 7.76
N TYR A 227 -30.87 2.87 6.79
CA TYR A 227 -31.22 4.26 6.52
C TYR A 227 -32.68 4.40 6.08
N ILE A 228 -33.16 3.56 5.16
CA ILE A 228 -34.56 3.57 4.70
C ILE A 228 -35.54 3.35 5.86
N GLN A 229 -35.19 2.48 6.81
CA GLN A 229 -36.06 2.15 7.94
C GLN A 229 -36.11 3.24 9.02
N ASN A 230 -35.01 3.97 9.24
CA ASN A 230 -34.85 4.84 10.42
C ASN A 230 -34.57 6.31 10.08
N GLY A 231 -34.39 6.66 8.80
CA GLY A 231 -33.99 8.00 8.38
C GLY A 231 -32.72 8.46 9.10
N THR A 232 -32.75 9.66 9.68
CA THR A 232 -31.62 10.25 10.42
C THR A 232 -31.27 9.49 11.70
N ASP A 233 -32.22 8.78 12.31
CA ASP A 233 -32.00 8.00 13.54
C ASP A 233 -31.16 6.74 13.28
N ALA A 234 -30.98 6.37 12.00
CA ALA A 234 -30.10 5.29 11.57
C ALA A 234 -28.68 5.44 12.15
N LEU A 235 -28.19 6.66 12.37
CA LEU A 235 -26.88 6.90 12.97
C LEU A 235 -26.79 6.38 14.42
N GLY A 236 -27.83 6.59 15.23
CA GLY A 236 -27.88 6.11 16.61
C GLY A 236 -27.90 4.58 16.63
N VAL A 237 -28.74 3.98 15.79
CA VAL A 237 -28.87 2.52 15.67
C VAL A 237 -27.58 1.89 15.15
N LEU A 238 -26.94 2.48 14.14
CA LEU A 238 -25.67 2.02 13.59
C LEU A 238 -24.58 1.95 14.67
N ARG A 239 -24.52 2.95 15.55
CA ARG A 239 -23.55 2.99 16.65
C ARG A 239 -23.70 1.83 17.63
N CYS A 240 -24.92 1.34 17.86
CA CYS A 240 -25.18 0.18 18.70
C CYS A 240 -24.71 -1.15 18.06
N TYR A 241 -24.54 -1.19 16.74
CA TYR A 241 -24.14 -2.40 16.01
C TYR A 241 -22.65 -2.43 15.67
N LEU A 242 -21.89 -1.41 16.05
CA LEU A 242 -20.45 -1.37 15.84
C LEU A 242 -19.74 -2.10 16.98
N PHE A 243 -18.99 -3.13 16.62
CA PHE A 243 -18.19 -3.90 17.56
C PHE A 243 -16.71 -3.59 17.35
N ASP A 244 -16.00 -3.47 18.47
CA ASP A 244 -14.56 -3.38 18.44
C ASP A 244 -13.97 -4.68 17.92
N VAL A 245 -13.07 -4.58 16.94
CA VAL A 245 -12.19 -5.71 16.64
C VAL A 245 -11.25 -5.85 17.83
N LYS A 246 -11.38 -6.94 18.59
CA LYS A 246 -10.30 -7.40 19.47
C LYS A 246 -9.13 -7.76 18.58
N ILE A 247 -8.28 -6.77 18.30
CA ILE A 247 -7.00 -7.03 17.67
C ILE A 247 -6.24 -7.87 18.70
N GLU A 248 -6.09 -9.18 18.43
CA GLU A 248 -5.03 -9.98 19.03
C GLU A 248 -3.71 -9.37 18.58
N GLN A 249 -3.35 -8.37 19.36
CA GLN A 249 -2.12 -7.66 19.38
C GLN A 249 -1.05 -8.70 19.68
N ALA A 250 -0.32 -9.13 18.65
CA ALA A 250 0.99 -9.77 18.86
C ALA A 250 1.76 -8.83 19.80
N ASP A 251 1.90 -9.26 21.04
CA ASP A 251 2.47 -8.58 22.21
C ASP A 251 2.56 -7.05 22.10
N THR A 252 1.41 -6.39 21.95
CA THR A 252 1.34 -4.92 21.96
C THR A 252 0.89 -4.37 23.32
N LYS A 253 0.76 -5.24 24.34
CA LYS A 253 0.57 -4.82 25.74
C LYS A 253 1.77 -4.04 26.30
N GLN A 254 2.98 -4.17 25.73
CA GLN A 254 4.10 -3.29 26.08
C GLN A 254 4.15 -2.02 25.22
N ALA A 255 3.78 -2.05 23.93
CA ALA A 255 3.94 -0.87 23.07
C ALA A 255 2.77 0.15 23.11
N LYS A 256 1.56 -0.25 23.53
CA LYS A 256 0.41 0.68 23.63
C LYS A 256 0.52 1.67 24.79
N ASN A 257 1.28 1.33 25.84
CA ASN A 257 1.61 2.27 26.92
C ASN A 257 2.74 3.26 26.54
N PHE A 258 3.51 3.02 25.46
CA PHE A 258 4.70 3.82 25.15
C PHE A 258 4.53 4.87 24.04
N LYS A 259 3.62 4.66 23.06
CA LYS A 259 3.38 5.67 21.98
C LYS A 259 2.50 6.85 22.43
N ASP A 260 1.45 6.59 23.22
CA ASP A 260 0.68 7.67 23.85
C ASP A 260 1.48 8.36 24.98
N SER A 261 2.49 7.66 25.51
CA SER A 261 3.41 8.21 26.51
C SER A 261 4.43 9.19 25.91
N ILE A 262 5.07 8.90 24.76
CA ILE A 262 6.13 9.79 24.28
C ILE A 262 5.61 11.18 23.86
N HIS A 263 4.42 11.27 23.24
CA HIS A 263 3.82 12.58 22.92
C HIS A 263 3.43 13.35 24.18
N ALA A 264 2.86 12.68 25.18
CA ALA A 264 2.52 13.30 26.46
C ALA A 264 3.78 13.77 27.22
N ILE A 265 4.86 12.98 27.21
CA ILE A 265 6.15 13.33 27.79
C ILE A 265 6.73 14.56 27.08
N LEU A 266 6.83 14.53 25.75
CA LEU A 266 7.34 15.67 24.99
C LEU A 266 6.50 16.93 25.20
N PHE A 267 5.18 16.80 25.24
CA PHE A 267 4.28 17.92 25.53
C PHE A 267 4.53 18.50 26.94
N SER A 268 4.67 17.63 27.96
CA SER A 268 4.92 18.07 29.34
C SER A 268 6.26 18.80 29.48
N ILE A 269 7.33 18.29 28.85
CA ILE A 269 8.66 18.89 28.88
C ILE A 269 8.65 20.23 28.14
N THR A 270 8.01 20.31 26.98
CA THR A 270 7.99 21.55 26.18
C THR A 270 7.19 22.68 26.85
N GLN A 271 6.21 22.35 27.68
CA GLN A 271 5.39 23.31 28.46
C GLN A 271 5.99 23.68 29.82
N ASP A 272 7.05 23.01 30.28
CA ASP A 272 7.66 23.28 31.58
C ASP A 272 8.37 24.63 31.59
N LYS A 273 7.75 25.62 32.26
CA LYS A 273 8.26 26.99 32.37
C LYS A 273 9.51 27.11 33.24
N ASN A 274 9.83 26.10 34.05
CA ASN A 274 11.01 26.11 34.91
C ASN A 274 12.30 25.76 34.16
N LEU A 275 12.17 25.23 32.93
CA LEU A 275 13.30 24.85 32.10
C LEU A 275 13.58 25.91 31.02
N SER A 276 14.87 26.16 30.78
CA SER A 276 15.31 26.93 29.61
C SER A 276 15.03 26.18 28.30
N SER A 277 15.07 26.88 27.18
CA SER A 277 14.83 26.29 25.85
C SER A 277 15.78 25.12 25.54
N ASP A 278 17.05 25.26 25.90
CA ASP A 278 18.06 24.24 25.64
C ASP A 278 17.89 23.03 26.57
N GLU A 279 17.56 23.24 27.85
CA GLU A 279 17.24 22.15 28.78
C GLU A 279 15.99 21.36 28.35
N ARG A 280 14.96 22.03 27.82
CA ARG A 280 13.78 21.35 27.26
C ARG A 280 14.16 20.47 26.07
N ASN A 281 14.95 20.99 25.14
CA ASN A 281 15.40 20.24 23.97
C ASN A 281 16.25 19.02 24.38
N GLN A 282 17.16 19.19 25.34
CA GLN A 282 17.97 18.10 25.87
C GLN A 282 17.11 17.00 26.51
N LYS A 283 16.20 17.36 27.43
CA LYS A 283 15.30 16.38 28.07
C LYS A 283 14.39 15.68 27.07
N CYS A 284 13.96 16.36 26.01
CA CYS A 284 13.20 15.74 24.94
C CYS A 284 14.04 14.72 24.15
N GLY A 285 15.31 15.01 23.88
CA GLY A 285 16.25 14.05 23.30
C GLY A 285 16.36 12.79 24.16
N GLU A 286 16.63 12.97 25.46
CA GLU A 286 16.74 11.88 26.43
C GLU A 286 15.47 11.02 26.47
N ALA A 287 14.29 11.64 26.55
CA ALA A 287 13.02 10.94 26.55
C ALA A 287 12.78 10.13 25.27
N VAL A 288 13.14 10.67 24.10
CA VAL A 288 13.03 9.96 22.82
C VAL A 288 14.01 8.79 22.75
N ARG A 289 15.24 8.98 23.23
CA ARG A 289 16.27 7.95 23.27
C ARG A 289 15.84 6.78 24.15
N GLU A 290 15.34 7.04 25.35
CA GLU A 290 14.78 6.02 26.25
C GLU A 290 13.59 5.31 25.62
N TRP A 291 12.68 6.07 24.99
CA TRP A 291 11.55 5.48 24.27
C TRP A 291 12.02 4.56 23.13
N LEU A 292 13.02 4.94 22.35
CA LEU A 292 13.56 4.11 21.26
C LEU A 292 14.13 2.78 21.77
N GLN A 293 14.79 2.77 22.92
CA GLN A 293 15.28 1.55 23.56
C GLN A 293 14.15 0.57 23.93
N THR A 294 12.92 1.08 24.15
CA THR A 294 11.76 0.21 24.44
C THR A 294 11.12 -0.39 23.20
N VAL A 295 11.31 0.22 22.02
CA VAL A 295 10.68 -0.21 20.75
C VAL A 295 11.67 -0.83 19.76
N GLY A 296 12.94 -0.93 20.13
CA GLY A 296 13.98 -1.40 19.23
C GLY A 296 15.35 -1.58 19.87
N THR A 297 16.37 -1.68 19.03
CA THR A 297 17.75 -1.88 19.47
C THR A 297 18.68 -1.10 18.55
N PHE A 298 19.65 -0.43 19.16
CA PHE A 298 20.70 0.30 18.45
C PHE A 298 21.82 -0.65 18.01
N TYR A 299 22.32 -0.43 16.81
CA TYR A 299 23.41 -1.18 16.22
C TYR A 299 24.44 -0.25 15.59
N HIS A 300 25.69 -0.70 15.50
CA HIS A 300 26.74 -0.06 14.73
C HIS A 300 27.60 -1.12 14.03
N THR A 301 28.30 -0.75 12.96
CA THR A 301 29.34 -1.60 12.37
C THR A 301 30.63 -1.49 13.20
N PRO A 302 31.63 -2.36 12.96
CA PRO A 302 32.94 -2.26 13.62
C PRO A 302 33.65 -0.91 13.43
N ASP A 303 33.31 -0.16 12.36
CA ASP A 303 33.84 1.19 12.10
C ASP A 303 33.43 2.20 13.19
N ASN A 304 32.31 1.93 13.87
CA ASN A 304 31.80 2.69 15.01
C ASN A 304 31.66 4.20 14.72
N ASP A 305 31.03 4.54 13.59
CA ASP A 305 30.79 5.92 13.15
C ASP A 305 29.30 6.24 12.96
N PHE A 306 28.95 7.53 12.88
CA PHE A 306 27.55 7.94 12.73
C PHE A 306 26.93 7.53 11.37
N THR A 307 27.76 7.29 10.35
CA THR A 307 27.26 6.92 9.02
C THR A 307 26.77 5.48 8.97
N SER A 308 27.35 4.63 9.83
CA SER A 308 27.02 3.23 10.04
C SER A 308 26.10 2.99 11.23
N ALA A 309 25.68 4.05 11.93
CA ALA A 309 24.78 3.97 13.06
C ALA A 309 23.37 3.54 12.62
N MET A 310 22.84 2.52 13.29
CA MET A 310 21.60 1.84 12.91
C MET A 310 20.62 1.70 14.07
N PHE A 311 19.34 1.63 13.73
CA PHE A 311 18.26 1.34 14.69
C PHE A 311 17.33 0.27 14.13
N PHE A 312 17.27 -0.88 14.80
CA PHE A 312 16.31 -1.92 14.48
C PHE A 312 15.00 -1.67 15.22
N ASN A 313 13.91 -1.43 14.50
CA ASN A 313 12.60 -1.31 15.09
C ASN A 313 11.95 -2.69 15.25
N SER A 314 11.75 -3.12 16.49
CA SER A 314 11.22 -4.45 16.83
C SER A 314 9.77 -4.67 16.41
N THR A 315 9.01 -3.60 16.17
CA THR A 315 7.60 -3.67 15.72
C THR A 315 7.52 -3.72 14.19
N LEU A 316 8.26 -2.84 13.51
CA LEU A 316 8.28 -2.79 12.04
C LEU A 316 9.11 -3.91 11.43
N LYS A 317 10.01 -4.51 12.21
CA LYS A 317 11.05 -5.46 11.77
C LYS A 317 11.94 -4.84 10.71
N VAL A 318 12.29 -3.56 10.84
CA VAL A 318 13.13 -2.83 9.87
C VAL A 318 14.38 -2.32 10.56
N LEU A 319 15.54 -2.56 9.96
CA LEU A 319 16.82 -1.99 10.38
C LEU A 319 17.07 -0.66 9.64
N PHE A 320 16.87 0.45 10.33
CA PHE A 320 17.11 1.77 9.78
C PHE A 320 18.58 2.17 9.87
N LEU A 321 19.07 2.90 8.88
CA LEU A 321 20.25 3.77 9.03
C LEU A 321 19.78 5.10 9.60
N ILE A 322 20.37 5.53 10.73
CA ILE A 322 19.87 6.68 11.50
C ILE A 322 19.94 7.97 10.69
N GLN A 323 21.00 8.19 9.93
CA GLN A 323 21.17 9.41 9.13
C GLN A 323 20.36 9.41 7.82
N ASN A 324 19.67 8.32 7.50
CA ASN A 324 18.98 8.19 6.23
C ASN A 324 17.57 8.77 6.27
N ASP A 325 17.12 9.34 5.15
CA ASP A 325 15.82 10.04 5.06
C ASP A 325 14.63 9.18 5.48
N ASN A 326 14.69 7.87 5.25
CA ASN A 326 13.64 6.95 5.70
C ASN A 326 13.49 6.94 7.23
N PHE A 327 14.60 6.94 7.97
CA PHE A 327 14.58 7.01 9.43
C PHE A 327 14.15 8.40 9.91
N LEU A 328 14.73 9.45 9.33
CA LEU A 328 14.44 10.82 9.72
C LEU A 328 12.97 11.20 9.48
N SER A 329 12.41 10.76 8.35
CA SER A 329 10.97 10.92 8.06
C SER A 329 10.13 10.13 9.03
N TRP A 330 10.45 8.84 9.25
CA TRP A 330 9.72 7.99 10.18
C TRP A 330 9.73 8.55 11.62
N LEU A 331 10.88 9.04 12.09
CA LEU A 331 11.06 9.61 13.41
C LEU A 331 10.29 10.93 13.54
N SER A 332 10.41 11.84 12.55
CA SER A 332 9.67 13.11 12.50
C SER A 332 8.16 12.89 12.58
N ASP A 333 7.62 11.99 11.75
CA ASP A 333 6.20 11.67 11.72
C ASP A 333 5.75 11.00 13.02
N THR A 334 6.58 10.11 13.57
CA THR A 334 6.27 9.41 14.82
C THR A 334 6.26 10.35 16.01
N LEU A 335 7.16 11.32 16.08
CA LEU A 335 7.25 12.27 17.19
C LEU A 335 6.37 13.52 17.00
N ARG A 336 5.86 13.76 15.79
CA ARG A 336 5.19 15.01 15.38
C ARG A 336 6.08 16.25 15.57
N VAL A 337 7.39 16.09 15.40
CA VAL A 337 8.38 17.16 15.51
C VAL A 337 8.92 17.48 14.13
N ASN A 338 8.82 18.73 13.71
CA ASN A 338 9.32 19.18 12.40
C ASN A 338 10.85 19.05 12.32
N ARG A 339 11.37 18.42 11.25
CA ARG A 339 12.81 18.24 10.99
C ARG A 339 13.62 19.54 10.96
N ALA A 340 13.00 20.66 10.61
CA ALA A 340 13.64 21.98 10.58
C ALA A 340 13.76 22.63 11.97
N SER A 341 13.13 22.05 13.00
CA SER A 341 13.16 22.61 14.36
C SER A 341 14.50 22.33 15.06
N LYS A 342 14.91 23.27 15.94
CA LYS A 342 16.07 23.06 16.83
C LYS A 342 15.91 21.79 17.66
N LEU A 343 14.70 21.55 18.16
CA LEU A 343 14.35 20.34 18.92
C LEU A 343 14.69 19.05 18.17
N PHE A 344 14.32 18.94 16.89
CA PHE A 344 14.63 17.73 16.10
C PHE A 344 16.14 17.49 15.98
N SER A 345 16.93 18.56 15.82
CA SER A 345 18.39 18.45 15.76
C SER A 345 18.98 17.92 17.08
N PHE A 346 18.45 18.34 18.23
CA PHE A 346 18.86 17.80 19.54
C PHE A 346 18.50 16.33 19.67
N ILE A 347 17.27 15.97 19.32
CA ILE A 347 16.80 14.58 19.34
C ILE A 347 17.71 13.69 18.47
N LEU A 348 17.98 14.11 17.23
CA LEU A 348 18.81 13.32 16.32
C LEU A 348 20.22 13.10 16.87
N LYS A 349 20.85 14.15 17.39
CA LYS A 349 22.19 14.05 17.99
C LYS A 349 22.24 13.10 19.18
N ASP A 350 21.20 13.11 20.03
CA ASP A 350 21.13 12.21 21.18
C ASP A 350 20.97 10.73 20.74
N ILE A 351 20.19 10.50 19.68
CA ILE A 351 20.02 9.18 19.05
C ILE A 351 21.32 8.69 18.42
N GLU A 352 22.02 9.57 17.69
CA GLU A 352 23.32 9.27 17.08
C GLU A 352 24.36 8.89 18.15
N ASN A 353 24.43 9.65 19.24
CA ASN A 353 25.32 9.35 20.37
C ASN A 353 24.98 8.02 21.05
N GLU A 354 23.69 7.69 21.20
CA GLU A 354 23.27 6.41 21.78
C GLU A 354 23.71 5.23 20.91
N ALA A 355 23.65 5.38 19.58
CA ALA A 355 23.98 4.33 18.64
C ALA A 355 25.47 3.94 18.62
N LEU A 356 26.35 4.84 19.10
CA LEU A 356 27.78 4.58 19.28
C LEU A 356 28.17 4.40 20.75
N SER A 357 27.19 4.36 21.66
CA SER A 357 27.44 4.12 23.06
C SER A 357 27.73 2.63 23.32
N GLY A 358 28.36 2.31 24.45
CA GLY A 358 28.59 0.90 24.84
C GLY A 358 27.32 0.07 25.11
N ARG A 359 26.12 0.66 24.99
CA ARG A 359 24.83 -0.05 25.03
C ARG A 359 24.36 -0.53 23.66
N ALA A 360 24.85 0.07 22.59
CA ALA A 360 24.55 -0.38 21.23
C ALA A 360 25.27 -1.70 20.94
N LYS A 361 24.72 -2.48 20.02
CA LYS A 361 25.27 -3.78 19.64
C LYS A 361 26.08 -3.65 18.36
N GLU A 362 27.30 -4.16 18.37
CA GLU A 362 28.04 -4.33 17.12
C GLU A 362 27.36 -5.38 16.23
N ILE A 363 27.27 -5.11 14.93
CA ILE A 363 26.76 -6.05 13.93
C ILE A 363 27.52 -5.97 12.61
N ASN A 364 27.73 -7.13 12.00
CA ASN A 364 28.13 -7.24 10.61
C ASN A 364 26.89 -7.42 9.73
N VAL A 365 26.50 -6.35 9.04
CA VAL A 365 25.34 -6.39 8.14
C VAL A 365 25.70 -7.18 6.89
N SER A 366 24.93 -8.23 6.62
CA SER A 366 25.13 -9.03 5.41
C SER A 366 24.39 -8.43 4.21
N LEU A 367 24.93 -8.58 3.00
CA LEU A 367 24.29 -8.13 1.77
C LEU A 367 23.30 -9.21 1.29
N PHE A 368 22.00 -8.91 1.33
CA PHE A 368 20.85 -9.73 0.89
C PHE A 368 20.76 -11.21 1.29
N TRP A 369 21.82 -11.83 1.82
CA TRP A 369 21.85 -13.18 2.34
C TRP A 369 22.84 -13.30 3.50
N ALA A 370 22.66 -14.32 4.35
CA ALA A 370 23.58 -14.64 5.43
C ALA A 370 23.58 -16.15 5.70
N LYS A 371 24.61 -16.63 6.41
CA LYS A 371 24.69 -18.01 6.89
C LYS A 371 24.97 -18.00 8.38
N LYS A 372 24.22 -18.79 9.15
CA LYS A 372 24.44 -18.97 10.59
C LYS A 372 23.89 -20.31 11.05
N ASP A 373 24.67 -21.04 11.85
CA ASP A 373 24.27 -22.32 12.46
C ASP A 373 23.70 -23.35 11.45
N GLY A 374 24.36 -23.47 10.30
CA GLY A 374 23.95 -24.40 9.23
C GLY A 374 22.69 -23.99 8.45
N LYS A 375 22.12 -22.80 8.74
CA LYS A 375 20.96 -22.24 8.03
C LYS A 375 21.40 -21.13 7.08
N ILE A 376 20.64 -20.97 6.01
CA ILE A 376 20.81 -19.89 5.03
C ILE A 376 19.64 -18.92 5.18
N TYR A 377 19.93 -17.63 5.14
CA TYR A 377 18.97 -16.56 5.26
C TYR A 377 19.02 -15.73 3.99
N LEU A 378 17.88 -15.45 3.38
CA LEU A 378 17.77 -14.59 2.22
C LEU A 378 16.81 -13.45 2.54
N SER A 379 17.21 -12.21 2.34
CA SER A 379 16.34 -11.04 2.50
C SER A 379 15.12 -11.13 1.58
N CYS A 380 13.95 -10.73 2.06
CA CYS A 380 12.71 -10.72 1.30
C CYS A 380 11.92 -9.44 1.62
N GLY A 381 12.24 -8.36 0.91
CA GLY A 381 11.81 -7.02 1.31
C GLY A 381 12.52 -6.55 2.58
N GLN A 382 11.98 -5.50 3.20
CA GLN A 382 12.65 -4.78 4.29
C GLN A 382 12.42 -5.42 5.67
N ASN A 383 11.38 -6.24 5.81
CA ASN A 383 10.89 -6.72 7.09
C ASN A 383 10.81 -8.24 7.23
N LYS A 384 11.16 -8.99 6.20
CA LYS A 384 11.13 -10.46 6.20
C LYS A 384 12.44 -11.04 5.71
N ILE A 385 12.68 -12.27 6.15
CA ILE A 385 13.79 -13.12 5.75
C ILE A 385 13.22 -14.47 5.38
N VAL A 386 13.70 -15.07 4.30
CA VAL A 386 13.48 -16.49 4.00
C VAL A 386 14.61 -17.29 4.64
N ARG A 387 14.27 -18.09 5.64
CA ARG A 387 15.17 -19.00 6.36
C ARG A 387 15.07 -20.39 5.74
N ILE A 388 16.20 -20.89 5.26
CA ILE A 388 16.37 -22.20 4.66
C ILE A 388 17.15 -23.08 5.64
N SER A 389 16.54 -24.19 6.02
CA SER A 389 17.11 -25.25 6.84
C SER A 389 17.13 -26.56 6.06
N CYS A 390 17.68 -27.62 6.66
CA CYS A 390 17.71 -28.96 6.05
C CYS A 390 16.32 -29.48 5.65
N ASN A 391 15.27 -29.12 6.38
CA ASN A 391 13.93 -29.69 6.22
C ASN A 391 12.84 -28.67 5.85
N ALA A 392 13.14 -27.36 5.86
CA ALA A 392 12.12 -26.33 5.68
C ALA A 392 12.66 -25.06 5.05
N ILE A 393 11.79 -24.40 4.28
CA ILE A 393 11.94 -23.03 3.79
C ILE A 393 10.82 -22.21 4.39
N GLU A 394 11.16 -21.24 5.22
CA GLU A 394 10.20 -20.47 6.01
C GLU A 394 10.41 -18.97 5.79
N THR A 395 9.32 -18.21 5.74
CA THR A 395 9.41 -16.74 5.81
C THR A 395 9.26 -16.31 7.25
N VAL A 396 10.30 -15.68 7.80
CA VAL A 396 10.39 -15.19 9.18
C VAL A 396 10.64 -13.68 9.19
N ASP A 397 10.58 -13.06 10.36
CA ASP A 397 10.84 -11.62 10.50
C ASP A 397 12.34 -11.30 10.34
N ASN A 398 12.64 -10.12 9.80
CA ASN A 398 13.98 -9.56 9.85
C ASN A 398 14.42 -9.40 11.33
N GLY A 399 15.62 -9.86 11.67
CA GLY A 399 16.11 -9.97 13.05
C GLY A 399 16.05 -11.38 13.65
N THR A 400 15.34 -12.33 13.00
CA THR A 400 15.28 -13.73 13.45
C THR A 400 16.69 -14.32 13.47
N ASP A 401 17.00 -15.12 14.52
CA ASP A 401 18.30 -15.74 14.75
C ASP A 401 19.48 -14.73 14.83
N GLY A 402 19.19 -13.44 15.06
CA GLY A 402 20.17 -12.36 15.10
C GLY A 402 20.67 -11.91 13.73
N ILE A 403 19.99 -12.31 12.65
CA ILE A 403 20.31 -11.91 11.28
C ILE A 403 19.50 -10.66 10.91
N LEU A 404 20.19 -9.62 10.46
CA LEU A 404 19.58 -8.37 10.04
C LEU A 404 20.05 -7.94 8.65
N PHE A 405 19.10 -7.50 7.84
CA PHE A 405 19.35 -6.85 6.55
C PHE A 405 18.88 -5.40 6.58
N THR A 406 19.63 -4.50 5.95
CA THR A 406 19.22 -3.10 5.77
C THR A 406 18.30 -2.95 4.55
N PRO A 407 17.39 -1.96 4.54
CA PRO A 407 16.53 -1.66 3.39
C PRO A 407 17.26 -1.39 2.08
N PHE A 408 18.54 -1.01 2.15
CA PHE A 408 19.37 -0.70 0.97
C PHE A 408 20.04 -1.92 0.38
N THR A 409 20.16 -3.00 1.15
CA THR A 409 20.87 -4.22 0.77
C THR A 409 19.95 -5.43 0.71
N CYS A 410 18.64 -5.25 0.90
CA CYS A 410 17.65 -6.32 0.80
C CYS A 410 17.11 -6.49 -0.63
N LEU A 411 16.81 -7.73 -1.02
CA LEU A 411 16.05 -8.04 -2.22
C LEU A 411 14.65 -7.45 -2.12
N ARG A 412 14.05 -7.09 -3.27
CA ARG A 412 12.62 -6.75 -3.35
C ARG A 412 11.79 -7.90 -2.82
N GLU A 413 10.58 -7.64 -2.33
CA GLU A 413 9.70 -8.73 -1.85
C GLU A 413 9.48 -9.78 -2.94
N TRP A 414 9.68 -11.05 -2.58
CA TRP A 414 9.58 -12.21 -3.47
C TRP A 414 8.90 -13.38 -2.75
N SER A 415 8.47 -14.38 -3.51
CA SER A 415 7.84 -15.60 -2.95
C SER A 415 8.51 -16.83 -3.54
N CYS A 416 8.58 -17.89 -2.75
CA CYS A 416 9.10 -19.18 -3.21
C CYS A 416 8.18 -19.74 -4.29
N THR A 417 8.76 -20.13 -5.41
CA THR A 417 8.08 -20.85 -6.49
C THR A 417 8.46 -22.32 -6.45
N ALA A 418 7.85 -23.11 -7.35
CA ALA A 418 8.32 -24.47 -7.61
C ALA A 418 9.83 -24.45 -7.96
N PRO A 419 10.62 -25.44 -7.51
CA PRO A 419 12.05 -25.48 -7.80
C PRO A 419 12.34 -25.36 -9.29
N VAL A 420 13.24 -24.43 -9.64
CA VAL A 420 13.71 -24.23 -11.01
C VAL A 420 15.23 -24.36 -11.05
N ASP A 421 15.77 -24.92 -12.13
CA ASP A 421 17.21 -24.99 -12.33
C ASP A 421 17.75 -23.62 -12.78
N PRO A 422 18.53 -22.90 -11.95
CA PRO A 422 19.10 -21.61 -12.34
C PRO A 422 20.00 -21.73 -13.58
N PHE A 423 20.60 -22.90 -13.81
CA PHE A 423 21.43 -23.14 -14.99
C PHE A 423 20.63 -23.23 -16.28
N SER A 424 19.31 -23.44 -16.20
CA SER A 424 18.42 -23.50 -17.36
C SER A 424 17.63 -22.21 -17.54
N THR A 425 17.32 -21.49 -16.46
CA THR A 425 16.44 -20.31 -16.49
C THR A 425 17.20 -18.99 -16.61
N LEU A 426 18.35 -18.84 -15.94
CA LEU A 426 19.06 -17.57 -15.89
C LEU A 426 19.89 -17.35 -17.14
N HIS A 427 19.79 -16.15 -17.73
CA HIS A 427 20.59 -15.72 -18.88
C HIS A 427 22.10 -15.89 -18.65
N LEU A 428 22.55 -15.73 -17.41
CA LEU A 428 23.94 -15.89 -16.99
C LEU A 428 24.49 -17.30 -17.29
N PHE A 429 23.66 -18.34 -17.12
CA PHE A 429 24.08 -19.74 -17.17
C PHE A 429 23.54 -20.51 -18.37
N ARG A 430 22.33 -20.18 -18.84
CA ARG A 430 21.60 -20.99 -19.84
C ARG A 430 22.37 -21.18 -21.15
N ASN A 431 23.07 -20.13 -21.58
CA ASN A 431 23.82 -20.06 -22.83
C ASN A 431 25.34 -20.23 -22.61
N LEU A 432 25.75 -20.81 -21.48
CA LEU A 432 27.16 -21.05 -21.20
C LEU A 432 27.75 -22.03 -22.21
N SER A 433 28.76 -21.58 -22.96
CA SER A 433 29.57 -22.44 -23.83
C SER A 433 30.75 -23.00 -23.04
N THR A 434 30.95 -24.31 -23.11
CA THR A 434 32.01 -25.02 -22.40
C THR A 434 32.75 -25.98 -23.31
N ILE A 435 34.07 -26.12 -23.12
CA ILE A 435 34.91 -27.03 -23.91
C ILE A 435 34.65 -28.50 -23.54
N SER A 436 34.46 -28.79 -22.25
CA SER A 436 34.20 -30.13 -21.74
C SER A 436 32.71 -30.35 -21.45
N PRO A 437 32.12 -31.51 -21.77
CA PRO A 437 30.73 -31.84 -21.43
C PRO A 437 30.41 -31.74 -19.93
N HIS A 438 31.40 -31.97 -19.06
CA HIS A 438 31.22 -31.98 -17.60
C HIS A 438 31.38 -30.60 -16.95
N ALA A 439 31.93 -29.61 -17.66
CA ALA A 439 32.27 -28.31 -17.09
C ALA A 439 31.04 -27.56 -16.55
N ARG A 440 29.91 -27.66 -17.24
CA ARG A 440 28.64 -27.06 -16.78
C ARG A 440 28.18 -27.67 -15.45
N THR A 441 28.28 -28.99 -15.31
CA THR A 441 27.93 -29.71 -14.09
C THR A 441 28.87 -29.33 -12.94
N LEU A 442 30.18 -29.25 -13.19
CA LEU A 442 31.16 -28.84 -12.19
C LEU A 442 30.92 -27.41 -11.69
N LEU A 443 30.64 -26.48 -12.61
CA LEU A 443 30.30 -25.10 -12.25
C LEU A 443 29.00 -25.05 -11.43
N LYS A 444 27.98 -25.85 -11.80
CA LYS A 444 26.72 -25.95 -11.06
C LYS A 444 26.94 -26.47 -9.64
N LEU A 445 27.69 -27.55 -9.48
CA LEU A 445 28.03 -28.12 -8.17
C LEU A 445 28.81 -27.12 -7.31
N TRP A 446 29.77 -26.41 -7.91
CA TRP A 446 30.51 -25.36 -7.20
C TRP A 446 29.58 -24.21 -6.77
N PHE A 447 28.71 -23.74 -7.67
CA PHE A 447 27.77 -22.65 -7.41
C PHE A 447 26.79 -22.97 -6.27
N ILE A 448 26.16 -24.15 -6.30
CA ILE A 448 25.22 -24.56 -5.24
C ILE A 448 25.92 -24.83 -3.91
N SER A 449 27.23 -25.10 -3.93
CA SER A 449 28.02 -25.28 -2.70
C SER A 449 28.38 -23.95 -2.02
N CYS A 450 28.24 -22.81 -2.70
CA CYS A 450 28.62 -21.51 -2.14
C CYS A 450 27.91 -21.17 -0.82
N PRO A 451 26.59 -21.31 -0.69
CA PRO A 451 25.91 -21.04 0.58
C PRO A 451 26.29 -22.02 1.70
N THR A 452 26.63 -23.26 1.34
CA THR A 452 26.96 -24.31 2.32
C THR A 452 28.41 -24.26 2.78
N ASP A 453 29.28 -23.59 2.02
CA ASP A 453 30.72 -23.40 2.25
C ASP A 453 31.41 -24.62 2.90
N PRO A 454 31.55 -25.73 2.15
CA PRO A 454 32.11 -26.97 2.69
C PRO A 454 33.60 -26.82 2.99
N GLN A 455 34.09 -27.49 4.03
CA GLN A 455 35.50 -27.49 4.45
C GLN A 455 36.47 -27.80 3.30
N HIS A 456 36.08 -28.69 2.39
CA HIS A 456 36.85 -29.07 1.21
C HIS A 456 36.15 -28.57 -0.06
N LYS A 457 36.20 -27.26 -0.30
CA LYS A 457 35.66 -26.66 -1.52
C LYS A 457 36.72 -26.68 -2.63
N PRO A 458 36.45 -27.28 -3.81
CA PRO A 458 37.40 -27.28 -4.90
C PRO A 458 37.62 -25.86 -5.43
N VAL A 459 38.87 -25.54 -5.78
CA VAL A 459 39.22 -24.25 -6.39
C VAL A 459 38.60 -24.18 -7.79
N LEU A 460 37.75 -23.17 -8.01
CA LEU A 460 37.16 -22.93 -9.33
C LEU A 460 38.16 -22.19 -10.22
N VAL A 461 38.61 -22.85 -11.28
CA VAL A 461 39.46 -22.24 -12.30
C VAL A 461 38.66 -22.14 -13.60
N ILE A 462 38.47 -20.90 -14.09
CA ILE A 462 37.77 -20.66 -15.36
C ILE A 462 38.78 -20.21 -16.42
N ILE A 463 38.97 -21.03 -17.45
CA ILE A 463 39.97 -20.83 -18.51
C ILE A 463 39.26 -20.63 -19.86
N GLY A 464 39.86 -19.83 -20.75
CA GLY A 464 39.31 -19.55 -22.08
C GLY A 464 39.89 -18.28 -22.71
N PRO A 465 39.65 -18.03 -24.01
CA PRO A 465 40.22 -16.91 -24.77
C PRO A 465 39.65 -15.55 -24.33
N VAL A 466 40.30 -14.46 -24.71
CA VAL A 466 39.78 -13.08 -24.49
C VAL A 466 38.38 -12.96 -25.10
N GLY A 467 37.45 -12.31 -24.40
CA GLY A 467 36.05 -12.17 -24.83
C GLY A 467 35.14 -13.36 -24.47
N SER A 468 35.66 -14.47 -23.94
CA SER A 468 34.86 -15.67 -23.65
C SER A 468 33.95 -15.59 -22.40
N GLY A 469 33.72 -14.41 -21.82
CA GLY A 469 32.79 -14.21 -20.70
C GLY A 469 33.26 -14.68 -19.30
N LYS A 470 34.49 -15.16 -19.14
CA LYS A 470 35.03 -15.70 -17.86
C LYS A 470 34.87 -14.75 -16.68
N THR A 471 35.37 -13.53 -16.85
CA THR A 471 35.30 -12.48 -15.84
C THR A 471 33.86 -12.08 -15.54
N CYS A 472 32.99 -12.10 -16.56
CA CYS A 472 31.57 -11.80 -16.40
C CYS A 472 30.88 -12.81 -15.48
N ILE A 473 31.10 -14.11 -15.72
CA ILE A 473 30.50 -15.18 -14.89
C ILE A 473 30.97 -15.08 -13.45
N ILE A 474 32.28 -14.96 -13.22
CA ILE A 474 32.83 -14.87 -11.86
C ILE A 474 32.28 -13.64 -11.13
N ARG A 475 32.33 -12.46 -11.76
CA ARG A 475 31.81 -11.22 -11.16
C ARG A 475 30.34 -11.33 -10.81
N ASN A 476 29.51 -11.88 -11.69
CA ASN A 476 28.08 -12.02 -11.42
C ASN A 476 27.78 -13.06 -10.34
N ILE A 477 28.52 -14.17 -10.27
CA ILE A 477 28.37 -15.14 -9.16
C ILE A 477 28.78 -14.50 -7.83
N LEU A 478 29.92 -13.81 -7.79
CA LEU A 478 30.37 -13.13 -6.58
C LEU A 478 29.39 -12.02 -6.16
N HIS A 479 28.85 -11.27 -7.11
CA HIS A 479 27.81 -10.27 -6.86
C HIS A 479 26.52 -10.91 -6.35
N LEU A 480 26.12 -12.09 -6.85
CA LEU A 480 24.95 -12.83 -6.35
C LEU A 480 25.12 -13.26 -4.89
N PHE A 481 26.35 -13.47 -4.44
CA PHE A 481 26.69 -13.84 -3.07
C PHE A 481 27.28 -12.69 -2.26
N GLY A 482 27.19 -11.44 -2.72
CA GLY A 482 27.64 -10.26 -1.97
C GLY A 482 29.11 -10.29 -1.61
N MET A 483 29.94 -10.95 -2.42
CA MET A 483 31.39 -11.08 -2.24
C MET A 483 32.20 -10.02 -3.03
N LEU A 484 31.53 -9.13 -3.76
CA LEU A 484 32.10 -8.05 -4.57
C LEU A 484 31.31 -6.75 -4.44
#